data_AF-A0ABD0PK13-F1
#
_entry.id   AF-A0ABD0PK13-F1
#
_cell.length_a   1.000
_cell.length_b   1.000
_cell.length_c   1.000
_cell.angle_alpha   90.00
_cell.angle_beta   90.00
_cell.angle_gamma   90.00
#
_symmetry.space_group_name_H-M   'P 1'
#
loop_
_entity.id
_entity.type
_entity.pdbx_description
1 polymer ?
#
loop_
_entity_poly.entity_id
_entity_poly.type
_entity_poly.pdbx_seq_one_letter_code
_entity_poly.pdbx_strand_id
1 'polypeptide(L)' 'TAEIDIVLNDAETRKKAEHKTEDGKKDKYFLFYDGETVSGKVNVTLKTPGKRLEHYGIKIEFVGQI' A
#
# COMPACT_ATOMS: atom_id res chain seq x y z
N THR A 1 6.85 8.53 -16.48
CA THR A 1 6.88 8.20 -15.04
C THR A 1 5.65 7.40 -14.70
N ALA A 2 5.68 6.62 -13.63
CA ALA A 2 4.53 5.83 -13.18
C ALA A 2 4.06 6.30 -11.81
N GLU A 3 2.79 6.07 -11.53
CA GLU A 3 2.17 6.18 -10.22
C GLU A 3 1.90 4.77 -9.69
N ILE A 4 2.12 4.56 -8.39
CA ILE A 4 2.10 3.25 -7.77
C ILE A 4 1.10 3.27 -6.62
N ASP A 5 0.13 2.37 -6.67
CA ASP A 5 -0.88 2.21 -5.62
C ASP A 5 -0.89 0.78 -5.10
N ILE A 6 -1.08 0.61 -3.80
CA ILE A 6 -1.24 -0.70 -3.16
C ILE A 6 -2.68 -0.80 -2.68
N VAL A 7 -3.40 -1.83 -3.16
CA VAL A 7 -4.81 -2.06 -2.82
C VAL A 7 -4.93 -3.43 -2.17
N LEU A 8 -5.43 -3.47 -0.92
CA LEU A 8 -5.72 -4.71 -0.22
C LEU A 8 -6.96 -5.39 -0.81
N ASN A 9 -6.98 -6.71 -0.81
CA ASN A 9 -8.12 -7.48 -1.35
C ASN A 9 -9.44 -7.17 -0.63
N ASP A 10 -9.39 -6.86 0.67
CA ASP A 10 -10.54 -6.55 1.52
C ASP A 10 -10.57 -5.08 1.98
N ALA A 11 -9.97 -4.16 1.20
CA ALA A 11 -9.85 -2.74 1.55
C ALA A 11 -11.17 -2.03 1.91
N GLU A 12 -12.30 -2.48 1.36
CA GLU A 12 -13.61 -1.86 1.63
C GLU A 12 -14.22 -2.33 2.96
N THR A 13 -13.97 -3.58 3.34
CA THR A 13 -14.61 -4.23 4.49
C THR A 13 -13.68 -4.34 5.71
N ARG A 14 -12.36 -4.27 5.49
CA ARG A 14 -11.36 -4.40 6.55
C ARG A 14 -11.45 -3.26 7.55
N LYS A 15 -11.39 -3.63 8.84
CA LYS A 15 -11.41 -2.69 9.95
C LYS A 15 -10.25 -1.70 9.84
N LYS A 16 -10.53 -0.44 10.18
CA LYS A 16 -9.53 0.61 10.33
C LYS A 16 -9.40 1.03 11.78
N ALA A 17 -8.19 1.41 12.19
CA ALA A 17 -7.89 1.94 13.50
C ALA A 17 -7.31 3.36 13.37
N GLU A 18 -7.63 4.21 14.33
CA GLU A 18 -7.05 5.55 14.44
C GLU A 18 -5.65 5.45 15.05
N HIS A 19 -4.66 6.10 14.44
CA HIS A 19 -3.29 6.15 14.92
C HIS A 19 -2.79 7.59 14.88
N LYS A 20 -2.11 8.00 15.96
CA LYS A 20 -1.50 9.32 16.03
C LYS A 20 -0.14 9.29 15.36
N THR A 21 0.03 10.07 14.31
CA THR A 21 1.27 10.23 13.57
C THR A 21 2.26 11.13 14.33
N GLU A 22 3.52 11.12 13.89
CA GLU A 22 4.60 11.92 14.50
C GLU A 22 4.32 13.43 14.46
N ASP A 23 3.65 13.91 13.41
CA ASP A 23 3.21 15.31 13.29
C ASP A 23 1.98 15.65 14.17
N GLY A 24 1.51 14.68 14.96
CA GLY A 24 0.45 14.84 15.95
C GLY A 24 -0.97 14.71 15.39
N LYS A 25 -1.13 14.49 14.08
CA LYS A 25 -2.43 14.21 13.47
C LYS A 25 -2.91 12.81 13.81
N LYS A 26 -4.20 12.59 13.62
CA LYS A 26 -4.81 11.27 13.80
C LYS A 26 -5.40 10.81 12.48
N ASP A 27 -4.82 9.75 11.93
CA ASP A 27 -5.22 9.16 10.66
C ASP A 27 -5.75 7.74 10.87
N LYS A 28 -6.51 7.23 9.90
CA LYS A 28 -7.09 5.89 9.93
C LYS A 28 -6.32 4.94 9.01
N TYR A 29 -5.80 3.87 9.57
CA TYR A 29 -5.04 2.84 8.84
C TYR A 29 -5.73 1.48 8.92
N PHE A 30 -5.43 0.61 7.97
CA PHE A 30 -5.91 -0.78 8.01
C PHE A 30 -5.35 -1.50 9.23
N LEU A 31 -6.23 -2.19 9.96
CA LEU A 31 -5.86 -2.95 11.14
C LEU A 31 -5.61 -4.41 10.76
N PHE A 32 -4.49 -4.93 11.25
CA PHE A 32 -4.12 -6.34 11.17
C PHE A 32 -3.74 -6.83 12.56
N TYR A 33 -3.95 -8.11 12.82
CA TYR A 33 -3.49 -8.81 14.02
C TYR A 33 -2.49 -9.89 13.64
N ASP A 34 -1.82 -10.44 14.66
CA ASP A 34 -0.87 -11.52 14.47
C ASP A 34 -1.50 -12.71 13.74
N GLY A 35 -0.72 -13.30 12.82
CA GLY A 35 -1.15 -14.41 11.97
C GLY A 35 -2.09 -14.05 10.81
N GLU A 36 -2.56 -12.81 10.68
CA GLU A 36 -3.43 -12.43 9.56
C GLU A 36 -2.67 -12.35 8.23
N THR A 37 -3.32 -12.83 7.16
CA THR A 37 -2.75 -12.74 5.81
C THR A 37 -2.88 -11.31 5.26
N VAL A 38 -1.77 -10.71 4.87
CA VAL A 38 -1.72 -9.45 4.12
C VAL A 38 -1.68 -9.78 2.63
N SER A 39 -2.75 -9.47 1.91
CA SER A 39 -2.84 -9.77 0.46
C SER A 39 -3.53 -8.63 -0.31
N GLY A 40 -3.11 -8.44 -1.55
CA GLY A 40 -3.59 -7.35 -2.38
C GLY A 40 -2.93 -7.30 -3.75
N LYS A 41 -3.04 -6.15 -4.41
CA LYS A 41 -2.47 -5.86 -5.73
C LYS A 41 -1.68 -4.57 -5.69
N VAL A 42 -0.62 -4.53 -6.51
CA VAL A 42 0.13 -3.31 -6.82
C VAL A 42 -0.32 -2.83 -8.19
N ASN A 43 -0.91 -1.66 -8.26
CA ASN A 43 -1.28 -1.01 -9.51
C ASN A 43 -0.13 -0.10 -9.96
N VAL A 44 0.24 -0.19 -11.24
CA VAL A 44 1.28 0.65 -11.86
C VAL A 44 0.65 1.43 -13.01
N THR A 45 0.40 2.71 -12.79
CA THR A 45 -0.28 3.60 -13.75
C THR A 45 0.75 4.48 -14.47
N LEU A 46 0.88 4.32 -15.79
CA LEU A 46 1.79 5.16 -16.58
C LEU A 46 1.17 6.54 -16.80
N LYS A 47 1.86 7.60 -16.33
CA LYS A 47 1.37 8.99 -16.49
C LYS A 47 1.31 9.45 -17.95
N THR A 48 2.09 8.83 -18.82
CA THR A 48 2.12 9.14 -20.24
C THR A 48 1.70 7.89 -21.02
N PRO A 49 0.49 7.88 -21.61
CA PRO A 49 0.02 6.76 -22.43
C PRO A 49 1.00 6.47 -23.57
N GLY A 50 1.21 5.18 -23.88
CA GLY A 50 2.06 4.73 -24.98
C GLY A 50 3.56 4.81 -24.74
N LYS A 51 4.04 5.43 -23.64
CA LYS A 51 5.46 5.39 -23.28
C LYS A 51 5.80 4.08 -22.56
N ARG A 52 6.87 3.41 -22.98
CA ARG A 52 7.43 2.25 -22.26
C ARG A 52 8.07 2.69 -20.94
N LEU A 53 7.89 1.90 -19.89
CA LEU A 53 8.64 2.00 -18.64
C LEU A 53 9.65 0.86 -18.57
N GLU A 54 10.94 1.19 -18.67
CA GLU A 54 12.01 0.21 -18.48
C GLU A 54 12.37 0.10 -16.99
N HIS A 55 12.52 -1.12 -16.48
CA HIS A 55 12.85 -1.40 -15.09
C HIS A 55 13.63 -2.71 -14.95
N TYR A 56 14.37 -2.86 -13.85
CA TYR A 56 15.16 -4.07 -13.55
C TYR A 56 14.45 -5.07 -12.63
N GLY A 57 13.26 -4.72 -12.15
CA GLY A 57 12.43 -5.57 -11.30
C GLY A 57 11.41 -4.74 -10.54
N ILE A 58 10.32 -5.37 -10.12
CA ILE A 58 9.32 -4.78 -9.24
C ILE A 58 9.19 -5.72 -8.04
N LYS A 59 9.26 -5.15 -6.84
CA LYS A 59 9.21 -5.89 -5.58
C LYS A 59 8.24 -5.20 -4.64
N ILE A 60 7.53 -5.99 -3.84
CA ILE A 60 6.75 -5.54 -2.69
C ILE A 60 7.32 -6.18 -1.44
N GLU A 61 7.36 -5.43 -0.34
CA GLU A 61 7.86 -5.89 0.95
C GLU A 61 6.85 -5.53 2.03
N PHE A 62 6.64 -6.46 2.96
CA PHE A 62 5.97 -6.18 4.22
C PHE A 62 7.05 -6.03 5.29
N VAL A 63 7.16 -4.86 5.89
CA VAL A 63 8.26 -4.48 6.78
C VAL A 63 7.70 -3.97 8.11
N GLY A 64 8.27 -4.44 9.21
CA GLY A 64 8.11 -3.87 10.55
C GLY A 64 9.48 -3.48 11.11
N GLN A 65 9.58 -2.32 11.73
CA GLN A 65 10.82 -1.77 12.31
C GLN A 65 10.52 -1.09 13.65
N ILE A 66 11.56 -0.92 14.47
CA ILE A 66 11.51 -0.22 15.77
C ILE A 66 12.11 1.17 15.61
#